data_AF-A0A3S1HEM1-F1
#
_entry.id   AF-A0A3S1HEM1-F1
#
_cell.length_a   1.000
_cell.length_b   1.000
_cell.length_c   1.000
_cell.angle_alpha   90.00
_cell.angle_beta   90.00
_cell.angle_gamma   90.00
#
_symmetry.space_group_name_H-M   'P 1'
#
loop_
_entity.id
_entity.type
_entity.pdbx_description
1 polymer ?
#
loop_
_entity_poly.entity_id
_entity_poly.type
_entity_poly.pdbx_seq_one_letter_code
_entity_poly.pdbx_strand_id
1 'polypeptide(L)'
;MTLSAHHPLPPYRSDQAARDEAWLQLLRSQICLRRVALSFNLFFWITGPGLVGLGVWLYLSLSEFQPIVERQSPAGPAYLILVAGGAAILAGIVGCLGAVNEHRHLLLLARSTVRVSFEQARTSYGEDEASQAGIDKVQSQFSCCGLDRPGDWAPHLPGEWNVTTASPVALPVSCCPRRLTSPGQCTTRSSDLYQQRLPVTRGLVEEKPVNINEILAVMA
;
A
#
# COMPACT_ATOMS: atom_id res chain seq x y z
N MET A 1 -7.00 11.10 -56.01
CA MET A 1 -6.54 10.07 -55.06
C MET A 1 -5.61 10.75 -54.07
N THR A 2 -6.15 11.20 -52.94
CA THR A 2 -5.38 11.86 -51.88
C THR A 2 -4.99 10.83 -50.84
N LEU A 3 -3.69 10.51 -50.75
CA LEU A 3 -3.11 9.73 -49.66
C LEU A 3 -3.25 10.53 -48.36
N SER A 4 -4.01 10.00 -47.40
CA SER A 4 -4.09 10.55 -46.05
C SER A 4 -2.81 10.20 -45.30
N ALA A 5 -2.06 11.24 -44.89
CA ALA A 5 -0.85 11.11 -44.10
C ALA A 5 -1.19 10.60 -42.69
N HIS A 6 -0.71 9.41 -42.35
CA HIS A 6 -0.67 8.95 -40.97
C HIS A 6 0.28 9.84 -40.16
N HIS A 7 -0.27 10.65 -39.26
CA HIS A 7 0.53 11.29 -38.21
C HIS A 7 1.11 10.20 -37.30
N PRO A 8 2.44 10.17 -37.06
CA PRO A 8 3.02 9.32 -36.04
C PRO A 8 2.53 9.79 -34.66
N LEU A 9 1.94 8.87 -33.89
CA LEU A 9 1.60 9.12 -32.49
C LEU A 9 2.90 9.42 -31.70
N PRO A 10 2.84 10.32 -30.71
CA PRO A 10 3.99 10.65 -29.89
C PRO A 10 4.53 9.41 -29.16
N PRO A 11 5.85 9.30 -28.94
CA PRO A 11 6.45 8.14 -28.32
C PRO A 11 6.03 8.05 -26.86
N TYR A 12 5.26 7.02 -26.53
CA TYR A 12 4.85 6.62 -25.17
C TYR A 12 6.01 6.45 -24.15
N ARG A 13 7.26 6.45 -24.64
CA ARG A 13 8.49 6.21 -23.88
C ARG A 13 8.92 7.36 -22.97
N SER A 14 8.53 8.62 -23.24
CA SER A 14 8.92 9.78 -22.41
C SER A 14 8.21 9.80 -21.05
N ASP A 15 6.94 9.41 -21.01
CA ASP A 15 6.12 9.50 -19.79
C ASP A 15 6.37 8.33 -18.82
N GLN A 16 6.91 7.22 -19.33
CA GLN A 16 7.26 6.05 -18.54
C GLN A 16 8.46 6.33 -17.64
N ALA A 17 9.52 6.95 -18.18
CA ALA A 17 10.68 7.36 -17.40
C ALA A 17 10.32 8.37 -16.29
N ALA A 18 9.48 9.37 -16.60
CA ALA A 18 9.02 10.34 -15.60
C ALA A 18 8.14 9.71 -14.51
N ARG A 19 7.29 8.74 -14.86
CA ARG A 19 6.53 7.95 -13.87
C ARG A 19 7.44 7.07 -13.05
N ASP A 20 8.41 6.39 -13.66
CA ASP A 20 9.33 5.51 -12.95
C ASP A 20 10.19 6.32 -11.96
N GLU A 21 10.60 7.54 -12.30
CA GLU A 21 11.25 8.48 -11.37
C GLU A 21 10.33 8.91 -10.22
N ALA A 22 9.07 9.23 -10.48
CA ALA A 22 8.10 9.58 -9.45
C ALA A 22 7.77 8.38 -8.52
N TRP A 23 7.63 7.18 -9.09
CA TRP A 23 7.49 5.93 -8.34
C TRP A 23 8.73 5.62 -7.51
N LEU A 24 9.93 5.83 -8.05
CA LEU A 24 11.20 5.69 -7.32
C LEU A 24 11.32 6.70 -6.18
N GLN A 25 10.85 7.93 -6.35
CA GLN A 25 10.80 8.94 -5.28
C GLN A 25 9.84 8.52 -4.15
N LEU A 26 8.65 8.01 -4.49
CA LEU A 26 7.70 7.45 -3.53
C LEU A 26 8.24 6.21 -2.83
N LEU A 27 8.92 5.31 -3.54
CA LEU A 27 9.57 4.14 -2.94
C LEU A 27 10.72 4.56 -2.00
N ARG A 28 11.49 5.59 -2.35
CA ARG A 28 12.59 6.11 -1.51
C ARG A 28 12.08 6.70 -0.20
N SER A 29 11.00 7.47 -0.21
CA SER A 29 10.45 8.07 1.01
C SER A 29 9.94 7.01 1.99
N GLN A 30 9.28 5.97 1.48
CA GLN A 30 8.81 4.83 2.28
C GLN A 30 10.00 4.04 2.90
N ILE A 31 11.10 3.87 2.17
CA ILE A 31 12.32 3.21 2.68
C ILE A 31 13.05 4.09 3.72
N CYS A 32 13.14 5.40 3.51
CA CYS A 32 13.75 6.33 4.47
C CYS A 32 12.95 6.36 5.77
N LEU A 33 11.62 6.48 5.68
CA LEU A 33 10.74 6.49 6.84
C LEU A 33 10.86 5.20 7.65
N ARG A 34 10.90 4.05 6.97
CA ARG A 34 11.09 2.74 7.61
C ARG A 34 12.46 2.60 8.29
N ARG A 35 13.54 3.11 7.68
CA ARG A 35 14.88 3.12 8.28
C ARG A 35 14.98 4.04 9.48
N VAL A 36 14.35 5.21 9.42
CA VAL A 36 14.30 6.18 10.54
C VAL A 36 13.47 5.60 11.69
N ALA A 37 12.33 4.99 11.40
CA ALA A 37 11.50 4.31 12.42
C ALA A 37 12.25 3.15 13.08
N LEU A 38 12.99 2.34 12.30
CA LEU A 38 13.79 1.23 12.83
C LEU A 38 14.95 1.71 13.72
N SER A 39 15.66 2.77 13.30
CA SER A 39 16.79 3.30 14.06
C SER A 39 16.36 3.98 15.37
N PHE A 40 15.24 4.69 15.36
CA PHE A 40 14.70 5.30 16.58
C PHE A 40 14.16 4.26 17.57
N ASN A 41 13.64 3.14 17.07
CA ASN A 41 13.15 2.03 17.90
C ASN A 41 14.28 1.21 18.54
N LEU A 42 15.39 1.00 17.81
CA LEU A 42 16.58 0.33 18.34
C LEU A 42 17.15 1.08 19.56
N PHE A 43 17.12 2.42 19.55
CA PHE A 43 17.54 3.22 20.70
C PHE A 43 16.68 2.92 21.94
N PHE A 44 15.35 2.91 21.81
CA PHE A 44 14.45 2.58 22.93
C PHE A 44 14.61 1.14 23.42
N TRP A 45 14.90 0.19 22.52
CA TRP A 45 15.17 -1.21 22.86
C TRP A 45 16.46 -1.44 23.65
N ILE A 46 17.46 -0.59 23.51
CA ILE A 46 18.68 -0.66 24.32
C ILE A 46 18.53 0.15 25.61
N THR A 47 18.00 1.38 25.51
CA THR A 47 17.86 2.29 26.65
C THR A 47 16.84 1.80 27.67
N GLY A 48 15.72 1.21 27.24
CA GLY A 48 14.66 0.73 28.13
C GLY A 48 15.14 -0.37 29.11
N PRO A 49 15.59 -1.53 28.62
CA PRO A 49 16.14 -2.60 29.46
C PRO A 49 17.36 -2.15 30.28
N GLY A 50 18.20 -1.27 29.71
CA GLY A 50 19.33 -0.69 30.44
C GLY A 50 18.91 0.14 31.65
N LEU A 51 17.90 1.00 31.49
CA LEU A 51 17.32 1.77 32.60
C LEU A 51 16.62 0.87 33.61
N VAL A 52 15.85 -0.12 33.18
CA VAL A 52 15.20 -1.07 34.10
C VAL A 52 16.25 -1.84 34.91
N GLY A 53 17.30 -2.35 34.26
CA GLY A 53 18.41 -3.05 34.94
C GLY A 53 19.13 -2.16 35.95
N LEU A 54 19.44 -0.91 35.58
CA LEU A 54 20.03 0.08 36.49
C LEU A 54 19.09 0.40 37.66
N GLY A 55 17.79 0.55 37.40
CA GLY A 55 16.77 0.81 38.41
C GLY A 55 16.64 -0.34 39.41
N VAL A 56 16.62 -1.59 38.95
CA VAL A 56 16.61 -2.79 39.81
C VAL A 56 17.88 -2.86 40.66
N TRP A 57 19.05 -2.65 40.05
CA TRP A 57 20.33 -2.65 40.76
C TRP A 57 20.36 -1.61 41.88
N LEU A 58 19.92 -0.38 41.58
CA LEU A 58 19.82 0.70 42.56
C LEU A 58 18.80 0.40 43.65
N TYR A 59 17.65 -0.19 43.29
CA TYR A 59 16.64 -0.58 44.27
C TYR A 59 17.18 -1.59 45.27
N LEU A 60 17.86 -2.64 44.79
CA LEU A 60 18.46 -3.66 45.66
C LEU A 60 19.60 -3.07 46.51
N SER A 61 20.47 -2.24 45.91
CA SER A 61 21.60 -1.61 46.62
C SER A 61 21.17 -0.58 47.67
N LEU A 62 20.06 0.12 47.45
CA LEU A 62 19.52 1.13 48.38
C LEU A 62 18.51 0.54 49.38
N SER A 63 18.04 -0.69 49.17
CA SER A 63 17.11 -1.37 50.08
C SER A 63 17.68 -1.50 51.50
N GLU A 64 19.00 -1.60 51.64
CA GLU A 64 19.71 -1.66 52.92
C GLU A 64 19.71 -0.30 53.67
N PHE A 65 19.49 0.83 52.98
CA PHE A 65 19.50 2.20 53.52
C PHE A 65 18.10 2.86 53.59
N GLN A 66 17.04 2.08 53.30
CA GLN A 66 15.64 2.53 53.19
C GLN A 66 15.12 3.50 54.28
N PRO A 67 15.38 3.32 55.60
CA PRO A 67 14.75 4.19 56.61
C PRO A 67 15.22 5.66 56.55
N ILE A 68 16.35 5.95 55.90
CA ILE A 68 16.90 7.32 55.79
C ILE A 68 16.45 7.99 54.49
N VAL A 69 16.38 7.23 53.39
CA VAL A 69 16.06 7.74 52.04
C VAL A 69 14.55 8.00 51.86
N GLU A 70 13.69 7.16 52.44
CA GLU A 70 12.22 7.27 52.31
C GLU A 70 11.65 8.54 52.95
N ARG A 71 12.37 9.13 53.92
CA ARG A 71 11.97 10.38 54.60
C ARG A 71 12.07 11.62 53.72
N GLN A 72 12.84 11.58 52.63
CA GLN A 72 13.25 12.77 51.89
C GLN A 72 12.62 12.87 50.49
N SER A 73 12.06 11.78 49.96
CA SER A 73 11.30 11.78 48.70
C SER A 73 10.29 10.62 48.63
N PRO A 74 9.01 10.86 48.32
CA PRO A 74 7.99 9.81 48.20
C PRO A 74 8.16 8.91 46.96
N ALA A 75 9.07 9.26 46.04
CA ALA A 75 9.48 8.44 44.90
C ALA A 75 11.01 8.46 44.81
N GLY A 76 11.66 7.43 45.36
CA GLY A 76 13.11 7.32 45.32
C GLY A 76 13.67 7.25 43.89
N PRO A 77 14.94 7.61 43.67
CA PRO A 77 15.55 7.67 42.34
C PRO A 77 15.49 6.33 41.59
N ALA A 78 15.56 5.20 42.28
CA ALA A 78 15.40 3.87 41.70
C ALA A 78 14.00 3.67 41.08
N TYR A 79 12.94 4.14 41.74
CA TYR A 79 11.56 4.02 41.24
C TYR A 79 11.34 4.85 39.96
N LEU A 80 11.88 6.08 39.92
CA LEU A 80 11.79 6.94 38.73
C LEU A 80 12.48 6.32 37.51
N ILE A 81 13.65 5.72 37.72
CA ILE A 81 14.40 5.03 36.66
C ILE A 81 13.65 3.79 36.16
N LEU A 82 13.05 3.01 37.05
CA LEU A 82 12.23 1.84 36.68
C LEU A 82 11.01 2.22 35.84
N VAL A 83 10.26 3.24 36.25
CA VAL A 83 9.09 3.71 35.51
C VAL A 83 9.48 4.29 34.16
N ALA A 84 10.55 5.09 34.10
CA ALA A 84 11.06 5.64 32.84
C ALA A 84 11.55 4.54 31.88
N GLY A 85 12.26 3.54 32.39
CA GLY A 85 12.70 2.38 31.60
C GLY A 85 11.53 1.56 31.06
N GLY A 86 10.51 1.29 31.88
CA GLY A 86 9.29 0.62 31.45
C GLY A 86 8.51 1.40 30.39
N ALA A 87 8.37 2.72 30.56
CA ALA A 87 7.73 3.59 29.58
C ALA A 87 8.49 3.61 28.23
N ALA A 88 9.83 3.60 28.25
CA ALA A 88 10.66 3.52 27.05
C ALA A 88 10.45 2.20 26.29
N ILE A 89 10.34 1.06 27.00
CA ILE A 89 10.03 -0.24 26.38
C ILE A 89 8.65 -0.23 25.72
N LEU A 90 7.63 0.30 26.40
CA LEU A 90 6.28 0.42 25.84
C LEU A 90 6.26 1.32 24.60
N ALA A 91 6.98 2.44 24.62
CA ALA A 91 7.13 3.31 23.47
C ALA A 91 7.79 2.60 22.28
N GLY A 92 8.81 1.77 22.52
CA GLY A 92 9.44 0.93 21.49
C GLY A 92 8.48 -0.08 20.87
N ILE A 93 7.67 -0.76 21.68
CA ILE A 93 6.63 -1.70 21.20
C ILE A 93 5.61 -0.96 20.32
N VAL A 94 5.08 0.18 20.79
CA VAL A 94 4.12 0.99 20.03
C VAL A 94 4.75 1.50 18.72
N GLY A 95 6.02 1.90 18.74
CA GLY A 95 6.76 2.29 17.54
C GLY A 95 6.92 1.15 16.53
N CYS A 96 7.13 -0.09 17.01
CA CYS A 96 7.23 -1.27 16.14
C CYS A 96 5.87 -1.58 15.50
N LEU A 97 4.80 -1.51 16.29
CA LEU A 97 3.43 -1.72 15.81
C LEU A 97 3.03 -0.64 14.79
N GLY A 98 3.41 0.62 15.01
CA GLY A 98 3.16 1.72 14.08
C GLY A 98 3.86 1.52 12.73
N ALA A 99 5.16 1.22 12.76
CA ALA A 99 5.96 1.02 11.55
C ALA A 99 5.46 -0.16 10.68
N VAL A 100 4.85 -1.18 11.29
CA VAL A 100 4.29 -2.34 10.57
C VAL A 100 2.89 -2.05 10.03
N ASN A 101 2.07 -1.28 10.75
CA ASN A 101 0.67 -1.05 10.40
C ASN A 101 0.45 0.01 9.29
N GLU A 102 1.36 0.96 9.14
CA GLU A 102 1.16 2.12 8.26
C GLU A 102 1.07 1.77 6.77
N HIS A 103 1.84 0.77 6.30
CA HIS A 103 1.75 0.31 4.91
C HIS A 103 0.42 -0.39 4.60
N ARG A 104 -0.11 -1.19 5.53
CA ARG A 104 -1.31 -2.03 5.28
C ARG A 104 -2.58 -1.19 5.16
N HIS A 105 -2.79 -0.26 6.09
CA HIS A 105 -4.00 0.57 6.09
C HIS A 105 -4.03 1.51 4.88
N LEU A 106 -2.90 2.10 4.51
CA LEU A 106 -2.82 2.98 3.34
C LEU A 106 -3.12 2.24 2.04
N LEU A 107 -2.57 1.03 1.86
CA LEU A 107 -2.84 0.22 0.66
C LEU A 107 -4.30 -0.25 0.59
N LEU A 108 -4.89 -0.63 1.72
CA LEU A 108 -6.31 -1.00 1.79
C LEU A 108 -7.22 0.19 1.45
N LEU A 109 -6.93 1.37 2.01
CA LEU A 109 -7.67 2.59 1.73
C LEU A 109 -7.51 3.02 0.26
N ALA A 110 -6.29 2.97 -0.28
CA ALA A 110 -6.04 3.28 -1.68
C ALA A 110 -6.83 2.36 -2.61
N ARG A 111 -6.86 1.05 -2.32
CA ARG A 111 -7.67 0.08 -3.08
C ARG A 111 -9.17 0.37 -2.97
N SER A 112 -9.69 0.64 -1.77
CA SER A 112 -11.12 0.91 -1.60
C SER A 112 -11.53 2.17 -2.34
N THR A 113 -10.73 3.24 -2.26
CA THR A 113 -11.00 4.49 -2.96
C THR A 113 -10.97 4.28 -4.47
N VAL A 114 -9.93 3.63 -5.00
CA VAL A 114 -9.84 3.36 -6.45
C VAL A 114 -10.98 2.46 -6.93
N ARG A 115 -11.43 1.49 -6.12
CA ARG A 115 -12.57 0.65 -6.46
C ARG A 115 -13.84 1.45 -6.62
N VAL A 116 -14.18 2.28 -5.61
CA VAL A 116 -15.36 3.15 -5.66
C VAL A 116 -15.29 4.11 -6.86
N SER A 117 -14.14 4.74 -7.08
CA SER A 117 -13.95 5.64 -8.23
C SER A 117 -14.08 4.92 -9.57
N PHE A 118 -13.55 3.69 -9.69
CA PHE A 118 -13.67 2.90 -10.90
C PHE A 118 -15.12 2.47 -11.16
N GLU A 119 -15.84 2.01 -10.13
CA GLU A 119 -17.25 1.64 -10.24
C GLU A 119 -18.11 2.82 -10.71
N GLN A 120 -17.89 4.00 -10.13
CA GLN A 120 -18.60 5.21 -10.55
C GLN A 120 -18.23 5.64 -11.98
N ALA A 121 -16.95 5.66 -12.35
CA ALA A 121 -16.53 6.05 -13.69
C ALA A 121 -16.96 5.03 -14.76
N ARG A 122 -17.11 3.75 -14.36
CA ARG A 122 -17.57 2.68 -15.23
C ARG A 122 -19.05 2.86 -15.61
N THR A 123 -19.91 3.28 -14.68
CA THR A 123 -21.35 3.40 -14.96
C THR A 123 -21.68 4.55 -15.92
N SER A 124 -20.86 5.62 -15.92
CA SER A 124 -20.97 6.75 -16.85
C SER A 124 -20.10 6.63 -18.11
N TYR A 125 -19.39 5.51 -18.28
CA TYR A 125 -18.43 5.33 -19.38
C TYR A 125 -19.13 5.32 -20.74
N GLY A 126 -18.73 6.24 -21.63
CA GLY A 126 -19.35 6.45 -22.95
C GLY A 126 -20.43 7.53 -22.98
N GLU A 127 -20.93 7.94 -21.81
CA GLU A 127 -21.85 9.09 -21.66
C GLU A 127 -21.08 10.34 -21.22
N ASP A 128 -20.17 10.18 -20.25
CA ASP A 128 -19.34 11.25 -19.73
C ASP A 128 -17.92 11.21 -20.33
N GLU A 129 -17.54 12.29 -21.01
CA GLU A 129 -16.24 12.41 -21.67
C GLU A 129 -15.09 12.34 -20.66
N ALA A 130 -15.25 12.92 -19.47
CA ALA A 130 -14.21 12.92 -18.43
C ALA A 130 -13.97 11.50 -17.88
N SER A 131 -15.03 10.76 -17.61
CA SER A 131 -14.98 9.36 -17.16
C SER A 131 -14.37 8.46 -18.23
N GLN A 132 -14.77 8.64 -19.49
CA GLN A 132 -14.22 7.90 -20.62
C GLN A 132 -12.72 8.20 -20.80
N ALA A 133 -12.33 9.47 -20.87
CA ALA A 133 -10.94 9.87 -21.03
C ALA A 133 -10.06 9.42 -19.85
N GLY A 134 -10.58 9.51 -18.62
CA GLY A 134 -9.90 9.06 -17.41
C GLY A 134 -9.63 7.55 -17.43
N ILE A 135 -10.66 6.74 -17.70
CA ILE A 135 -10.52 5.29 -17.80
C ILE A 135 -9.59 4.90 -18.96
N ASP A 136 -9.75 5.51 -20.14
CA ASP A 136 -8.92 5.22 -21.31
C ASP A 136 -7.45 5.55 -21.05
N LYS A 137 -7.19 6.68 -20.38
CA LYS A 137 -5.85 7.07 -19.98
C LYS A 137 -5.25 6.06 -19.01
N VAL A 138 -5.97 5.67 -17.96
CA VAL A 138 -5.49 4.71 -16.97
C VAL A 138 -5.18 3.34 -17.61
N GLN A 139 -6.11 2.80 -18.39
CA GLN A 139 -5.97 1.47 -19.00
C GLN A 139 -4.82 1.41 -20.00
N SER A 140 -4.70 2.42 -20.88
CA SER A 140 -3.58 2.52 -21.82
C SER A 140 -2.24 2.75 -21.12
N GLN A 141 -2.22 3.59 -20.09
CA GLN A 141 -1.02 3.94 -19.32
C GLN A 141 -0.45 2.78 -18.50
N PHE A 142 -1.30 1.89 -18.01
CA PHE A 142 -0.85 0.76 -17.19
C PHE A 142 -0.96 -0.57 -17.93
N SER A 143 -1.34 -0.55 -19.21
CA SER A 143 -1.54 -1.75 -20.02
C SER A 143 -2.39 -2.79 -19.28
N CYS A 144 -3.47 -2.32 -18.66
CA CYS A 144 -4.40 -3.08 -17.83
C CYS A 144 -5.82 -2.92 -18.35
N CYS A 145 -6.72 -3.83 -17.96
CA CYS A 145 -8.14 -3.72 -18.31
C CYS A 145 -9.02 -4.02 -17.09
N GLY A 146 -9.92 -3.09 -16.77
CA GLY A 146 -10.68 -3.12 -15.53
C GLY A 146 -9.83 -2.77 -14.30
N LEU A 147 -10.31 -3.13 -13.12
CA LEU A 147 -9.63 -2.89 -11.86
C LEU A 147 -8.71 -4.07 -11.50
N ASP A 148 -9.34 -5.23 -11.29
CA ASP A 148 -8.73 -6.51 -10.96
C ASP A 148 -8.70 -7.44 -12.19
N ARG A 149 -9.64 -7.32 -13.13
CA ARG A 149 -9.74 -8.15 -14.35
C ARG A 149 -10.63 -7.52 -15.43
N PRO A 150 -10.52 -7.96 -16.70
CA PRO A 150 -11.42 -7.50 -17.78
C PRO A 150 -12.91 -7.77 -17.50
N GLY A 151 -13.23 -8.81 -16.73
CA GLY A 151 -14.59 -9.13 -16.30
C GLY A 151 -15.23 -8.07 -15.41
N ASP A 152 -14.47 -7.12 -14.87
CA ASP A 152 -14.99 -6.00 -14.07
C ASP A 152 -15.80 -5.00 -14.90
N TRP A 153 -15.93 -5.22 -16.21
CA TRP A 153 -16.83 -4.52 -17.12
C TRP A 153 -18.21 -5.19 -17.29
N ALA A 154 -18.41 -6.39 -16.73
CA ALA A 154 -19.69 -7.10 -16.81
C ALA A 154 -20.77 -6.43 -15.94
N PRO A 155 -21.99 -6.17 -16.47
CA PRO A 155 -23.06 -5.48 -15.74
C PRO A 155 -23.40 -6.23 -14.43
N HIS A 156 -23.60 -5.48 -13.34
CA HIS A 156 -24.07 -6.04 -12.07
C HIS A 156 -25.58 -6.31 -12.19
N LEU A 157 -25.97 -7.47 -12.71
CA LEU A 157 -27.37 -7.89 -12.72
C LEU A 157 -27.72 -8.52 -11.36
N PRO A 158 -28.65 -7.97 -10.57
CA PRO A 158 -29.14 -8.63 -9.37
C PRO A 158 -29.96 -9.86 -9.77
N GLY A 159 -29.52 -11.04 -9.33
CA GLY A 159 -30.34 -12.26 -9.35
C GLY A 159 -30.12 -13.27 -10.48
N GLU A 160 -29.15 -13.07 -11.38
CA GLU A 160 -28.95 -14.00 -12.50
C GLU A 160 -27.47 -14.40 -12.66
N TRP A 161 -27.04 -15.40 -11.88
CA TRP A 161 -25.75 -16.08 -12.05
C TRP A 161 -25.72 -17.04 -13.27
N ASN A 162 -26.76 -17.01 -14.11
CA ASN A 162 -26.93 -17.85 -15.30
C ASN A 162 -26.85 -17.05 -16.61
N VAL A 163 -26.21 -15.87 -16.63
CA VAL A 163 -25.65 -15.37 -17.89
C VAL A 163 -24.55 -16.36 -18.27
N THR A 164 -24.87 -17.28 -19.17
CA THR A 164 -23.90 -18.22 -19.72
C THR A 164 -22.62 -17.48 -20.07
N THR A 165 -21.50 -18.01 -19.59
CA THR A 165 -20.11 -17.66 -19.92
C THR A 165 -19.78 -17.84 -21.43
N ALA A 166 -20.79 -17.75 -22.29
CA ALA A 166 -20.75 -17.98 -23.72
C ALA A 166 -20.66 -16.67 -24.52
N SER A 167 -21.18 -15.55 -24.01
CA SER A 167 -21.16 -14.26 -24.70
C SER A 167 -19.97 -13.40 -24.25
N PRO A 168 -19.15 -12.91 -25.20
CA PRO A 168 -18.01 -12.07 -24.86
C PRO A 168 -18.49 -10.69 -24.40
N VAL A 169 -17.94 -10.20 -23.27
CA VAL A 169 -18.29 -8.88 -22.72
C VAL A 169 -17.60 -7.81 -23.57
N ALA A 170 -18.35 -6.80 -24.00
CA ALA A 170 -17.80 -5.65 -24.71
C ALA A 170 -16.93 -4.82 -23.75
N LEU A 171 -15.74 -4.43 -24.22
CA LEU A 171 -14.75 -3.72 -23.43
C LEU A 171 -14.39 -2.38 -24.07
N PRO A 172 -13.89 -1.41 -23.28
CA PRO A 172 -13.25 -0.20 -23.80
C PRO A 172 -12.20 -0.51 -24.87
N VAL A 173 -12.10 0.36 -25.87
CA VAL A 173 -11.05 0.24 -26.90
C VAL A 173 -9.64 0.42 -26.33
N SER A 174 -9.50 1.05 -25.15
CA SER A 174 -8.24 1.17 -24.41
C SER A 174 -7.78 -0.14 -23.75
N CYS A 175 -8.67 -1.15 -23.61
CA CYS A 175 -8.31 -2.50 -23.14
C CYS A 175 -7.63 -3.37 -24.22
N CYS A 176 -7.85 -3.06 -25.50
CA CYS A 176 -7.28 -3.80 -26.64
C CYS A 176 -6.46 -2.83 -27.51
N PRO A 177 -5.12 -2.86 -27.47
CA PRO A 177 -4.32 -2.09 -28.41
C PRO A 177 -4.65 -2.59 -29.83
N ARG A 178 -5.05 -1.70 -30.76
CA ARG A 178 -5.60 -1.99 -32.11
C ARG A 178 -4.68 -2.73 -33.10
N ARG A 179 -3.75 -3.58 -32.63
CA ARG A 179 -2.80 -4.32 -33.45
C ARG A 179 -3.36 -5.63 -33.98
N LEU A 180 -4.29 -6.28 -33.25
CA LEU A 180 -4.83 -7.59 -33.62
C LEU A 180 -6.35 -7.62 -33.71
N THR A 181 -7.05 -6.68 -33.07
CA THR A 181 -8.51 -6.57 -33.07
C THR A 181 -9.02 -5.56 -34.11
N SER A 182 -10.14 -5.88 -34.77
CA SER A 182 -10.82 -4.97 -35.71
C SER A 182 -11.24 -3.66 -35.00
N PRO A 183 -11.16 -2.49 -35.66
CA PRO A 183 -11.51 -1.21 -35.04
C PRO A 183 -12.94 -1.25 -34.49
N GLY A 184 -13.08 -1.07 -33.17
CA GLY A 184 -14.38 -1.03 -32.49
C GLY A 184 -14.90 -2.36 -31.94
N GLN A 185 -14.15 -3.48 -32.01
CA GLN A 185 -14.59 -4.79 -31.49
C GLN A 185 -13.66 -5.34 -30.39
N CYS A 186 -13.44 -4.61 -29.29
CA CYS A 186 -12.71 -5.15 -28.13
C CYS A 186 -13.64 -5.97 -27.23
N THR A 187 -13.28 -7.22 -26.96
CA THR A 187 -14.05 -8.10 -26.09
C THR A 187 -13.16 -8.95 -25.18
N THR A 188 -13.76 -9.68 -24.23
CA THR A 188 -13.03 -10.60 -23.35
C THR A 188 -12.32 -11.77 -24.07
N ARG A 189 -12.57 -11.99 -25.37
CA ARG A 189 -11.89 -13.00 -26.21
C ARG A 189 -10.85 -12.41 -27.15
N SER A 190 -10.70 -11.10 -27.19
CA SER A 190 -9.72 -10.44 -28.06
C SER A 190 -8.29 -10.91 -27.74
N SER A 191 -7.51 -11.22 -28.77
CA SER A 191 -6.16 -11.78 -28.62
C SER A 191 -5.12 -10.77 -28.13
N ASP A 192 -5.38 -9.47 -28.29
CA ASP A 192 -4.56 -8.36 -27.81
C ASP A 192 -5.02 -7.79 -26.45
N LEU A 193 -6.03 -8.39 -25.81
CA LEU A 193 -6.57 -7.92 -24.54
C LEU A 193 -5.52 -7.82 -23.44
N TYR A 194 -5.46 -6.67 -22.77
CA TYR A 194 -4.68 -6.53 -21.54
C TYR A 194 -5.23 -7.43 -20.43
N GLN A 195 -4.43 -8.41 -20.01
CA GLN A 195 -4.76 -9.30 -18.89
C GLN A 195 -4.24 -8.78 -17.54
N GLN A 196 -3.41 -7.73 -17.54
CA GLN A 196 -2.84 -7.23 -16.31
C GLN A 196 -3.86 -6.47 -15.47
N ARG A 197 -3.69 -6.55 -14.15
CA ARG A 197 -4.47 -5.76 -13.17
C ARG A 197 -3.85 -4.38 -12.98
N LEU A 198 -4.63 -3.43 -12.48
CA LEU A 198 -4.13 -2.09 -12.15
C LEU A 198 -3.06 -2.18 -11.03
N PRO A 199 -1.92 -1.45 -11.08
CA PRO A 199 -0.83 -1.62 -10.11
C PRO A 199 -1.24 -1.54 -8.63
N VAL A 200 -2.17 -0.64 -8.28
CA VAL A 200 -2.71 -0.50 -6.92
C VAL A 200 -3.42 -1.77 -6.41
N THR A 201 -3.83 -2.66 -7.32
CA THR A 201 -4.46 -3.95 -6.99
C THR A 201 -3.48 -5.11 -6.92
N ARG A 202 -2.25 -4.95 -7.44
CA ARG A 202 -1.25 -6.04 -7.51
C ARG A 202 -0.67 -6.40 -6.16
N GLY A 203 -0.47 -5.42 -5.27
CA GLY A 203 0.19 -5.62 -3.98
C GLY A 203 -0.52 -6.59 -3.03
N LEU A 204 -1.85 -6.64 -3.00
CA LEU A 204 -2.57 -7.36 -1.94
C LEU A 204 -2.85 -8.85 -2.20
N VAL A 205 -2.51 -9.39 -3.38
CA VAL A 205 -2.61 -10.85 -3.62
C VAL A 205 -1.33 -11.58 -3.20
N GLU A 206 -0.24 -10.84 -2.93
CA GLU A 206 1.06 -11.40 -2.56
C GLU A 206 1.70 -10.76 -1.32
N GLU A 207 0.98 -9.91 -0.58
CA GLU A 207 1.45 -9.47 0.73
C GLU A 207 1.21 -10.62 1.74
N LYS A 208 2.30 -11.36 2.01
CA LYS A 208 2.38 -12.33 3.11
C LYS A 208 1.75 -11.70 4.37
N PRO A 209 0.83 -12.40 5.07
CA PRO A 209 0.25 -11.87 6.30
C PRO A 209 1.36 -11.42 7.23
N VAL A 210 1.13 -10.30 7.92
CA VAL A 210 2.07 -9.73 8.91
C VAL A 210 2.63 -10.87 9.75
N ASN A 211 3.89 -11.21 9.49
CA ASN A 211 4.49 -12.37 10.08
C ASN A 211 4.95 -11.96 11.48
N ILE A 212 4.25 -12.43 12.50
CA ILE A 212 4.65 -12.22 13.90
C ILE A 212 6.11 -12.61 14.11
N ASN A 213 6.63 -13.60 13.38
CA ASN A 213 8.04 -14.00 13.47
C ASN A 213 9.00 -12.95 12.87
N GLU A 214 8.59 -12.14 11.89
CA GLU A 214 9.41 -11.00 11.44
C GLU A 214 9.40 -9.85 12.44
N ILE A 215 8.26 -9.60 13.09
CA ILE A 215 8.19 -8.62 14.18
C ILE A 215 9.06 -9.10 15.35
N LEU A 216 8.96 -10.38 15.72
CA LEU A 216 9.79 -11.00 16.75
C LEU A 216 11.28 -10.95 16.38
N ALA A 217 11.65 -11.13 15.11
CA ALA A 217 13.05 -10.99 14.66
C ALA A 217 13.56 -9.54 14.70
N VAL A 218 12.68 -8.54 14.71
CA VAL A 218 13.04 -7.13 14.93
C VAL A 218 13.05 -6.80 16.43
N MET A 219 12.34 -7.58 17.26
CA MET A 219 12.26 -7.43 18.71
C MET A 219 13.25 -8.30 19.49
N ALA A 220 13.95 -9.24 18.83
CA ALA A 220 14.91 -10.18 19.40
C ALA A 220 16.34 -9.81 18.99
#